data_AF-F4S4N7-F1
#
_entry.id   AF-F4S4N7-F1
#
_cell.length_a   1.000
_cell.length_b   1.000
_cell.length_c   1.000
_cell.angle_alpha   90.00
_cell.angle_beta   90.00
_cell.angle_gamma   90.00
#
_symmetry.space_group_name_H-M   'P 1'
#
loop_
_entity.id
_entity.type
_entity.pdbx_description
1 polymer ?
#
loop_
_entity_poly.entity_id
_entity_poly.type
_entity_poly.pdbx_seq_one_letter_code
_entity_poly.pdbx_strand_id
1 'polypeptide(L)'
;MAIAHTIPSPTKMPDTVVRTLKICDYMKELDFSPKEFMVTFFSGQYEALNVKRRLMKTGLGIKSTWSILNNLRKLTSSTEEGQADWEVRSVTVCD
;
A
#
# COMPACT_ATOMS: atom_id res chain seq x y z
N MET A 1 23.06 -44.89 -5.31
CA MET A 1 22.26 -44.06 -4.38
C MET A 1 21.70 -42.89 -5.18
N ALA A 2 20.38 -42.81 -5.37
CA ALA A 2 19.74 -41.74 -6.14
C ALA A 2 19.36 -40.58 -5.21
N ILE A 3 19.76 -39.36 -5.57
CA ILE A 3 19.47 -38.15 -4.81
C ILE A 3 18.09 -37.65 -5.23
N ALA A 4 17.08 -37.82 -4.38
CA ALA A 4 15.74 -37.30 -4.61
C ALA A 4 15.77 -35.76 -4.66
N HIS A 5 15.61 -35.19 -5.85
CA HIS A 5 15.37 -33.76 -6.02
C HIS A 5 13.91 -33.47 -5.66
N THR A 6 13.67 -32.92 -4.48
CA THR A 6 12.35 -32.40 -4.10
C THR A 6 12.05 -31.17 -4.97
N ILE A 7 11.17 -31.33 -5.96
CA ILE A 7 10.62 -30.23 -6.75
C ILE A 7 9.79 -29.36 -5.79
N PRO A 8 10.09 -28.07 -5.59
CA PRO A 8 9.28 -27.21 -4.74
C PRO A 8 7.87 -27.10 -5.33
N SER A 9 6.89 -27.50 -4.54
CA SER A 9 5.46 -27.36 -4.85
C SER A 9 5.13 -25.87 -5.10
N PRO A 10 4.34 -25.54 -6.13
CA PRO A 10 3.94 -24.16 -6.39
C PRO A 10 3.23 -23.60 -5.17
N THR A 11 3.86 -22.63 -4.49
CA THR A 11 3.34 -22.02 -3.28
C THR A 11 2.06 -21.27 -3.65
N LYS A 12 0.92 -21.74 -3.15
CA LYS A 12 -0.37 -21.10 -3.39
C LYS A 12 -0.30 -19.65 -2.89
N MET A 13 -0.62 -18.70 -3.76
CA MET A 13 -0.63 -17.27 -3.45
C MET A 13 -1.58 -16.99 -2.28
N PRO A 14 -1.21 -16.15 -1.29
CA PRO A 14 -2.11 -15.78 -0.21
C PRO A 14 -3.39 -15.12 -0.74
N ASP A 15 -4.53 -15.46 -0.16
CA ASP A 15 -5.84 -14.92 -0.58
C ASP A 15 -5.89 -13.38 -0.57
N THR A 16 -5.14 -12.74 0.34
CA THR A 16 -5.04 -11.29 0.41
C THR A 16 -4.41 -10.70 -0.85
N VAL A 17 -3.38 -11.33 -1.40
CA VAL A 17 -2.74 -10.89 -2.65
C VAL A 17 -3.71 -11.06 -3.82
N VAL A 18 -4.41 -12.19 -3.90
CA VAL A 18 -5.42 -12.43 -4.95
C VAL A 18 -6.52 -11.38 -4.92
N ARG A 19 -7.02 -11.02 -3.73
CA ARG A 19 -8.04 -9.98 -3.57
C ARG A 19 -7.51 -8.60 -3.95
N THR A 20 -6.28 -8.26 -3.57
CA THR A 20 -5.65 -6.98 -3.94
C THR A 20 -5.48 -6.84 -5.45
N LEU A 21 -5.05 -7.90 -6.15
CA LEU A 21 -4.93 -7.88 -7.61
C LEU A 21 -6.28 -7.62 -8.29
N LYS A 22 -7.35 -8.27 -7.82
CA LYS A 22 -8.71 -8.00 -8.33
C LYS A 22 -9.15 -6.55 -8.13
N ILE A 23 -8.75 -5.92 -7.01
CA ILE A 23 -9.03 -4.49 -6.79
C ILE A 23 -8.26 -3.64 -7.80
N CYS A 24 -7.00 -3.97 -8.09
CA CYS A 24 -6.21 -3.28 -9.11
C CYS A 24 -6.81 -3.44 -10.51
N ASP A 25 -7.31 -4.63 -10.85
CA ASP A 25 -7.99 -4.87 -12.13
C ASP A 25 -9.26 -4.03 -12.24
N TYR A 26 -10.09 -4.01 -11.19
CA TYR A 26 -11.29 -3.18 -11.15
C TYR A 26 -10.99 -1.67 -11.23
N MET A 27 -9.93 -1.22 -10.56
CA MET A 27 -9.45 0.16 -10.67
C MET A 27 -9.08 0.52 -12.12
N LYS A 28 -8.40 -0.40 -12.82
CA LYS A 28 -8.07 -0.25 -14.24
C LYS A 28 -9.31 -0.17 -15.13
N GLU A 29 -10.34 -0.97 -14.87
CA GLU A 29 -11.62 -0.89 -15.59
C GLU A 29 -12.33 0.46 -15.42
N LEU A 30 -12.11 1.13 -14.28
CA LEU A 30 -12.63 2.47 -14.00
C LEU A 30 -11.76 3.61 -14.57
N ASP A 31 -10.68 3.30 -15.30
CA ASP A 31 -9.64 4.25 -15.71
C ASP A 31 -9.11 5.07 -14.53
N PHE A 32 -8.91 4.40 -13.39
CA PHE A 32 -8.54 5.03 -12.13
C PHE A 32 -7.29 4.37 -11.54
N SER A 33 -6.22 5.13 -11.34
CA SER A 33 -4.97 4.56 -10.84
C SER A 33 -4.97 4.37 -9.31
N PRO A 34 -4.15 3.44 -8.78
CA PRO A 34 -3.95 3.33 -7.33
C PRO A 34 -3.49 4.64 -6.68
N LYS A 35 -2.72 5.47 -7.39
CA LYS A 35 -2.25 6.77 -6.90
C LYS A 35 -3.41 7.75 -6.75
N GLU A 36 -4.26 7.88 -7.77
CA GLU A 36 -5.44 8.75 -7.71
C GLU A 36 -6.43 8.29 -6.65
N PHE A 37 -6.58 6.97 -6.48
CA PHE A 37 -7.34 6.41 -5.38
C PHE A 37 -6.77 6.84 -4.04
N MET A 38 -5.47 6.66 -3.78
CA MET A 38 -4.87 7.05 -2.50
C MET A 38 -5.04 8.55 -2.24
N VAL A 39 -4.74 9.41 -3.21
CA VAL A 39 -4.87 10.87 -3.04
C VAL A 39 -6.32 11.24 -2.73
N THR A 40 -7.28 10.78 -3.54
CA THR A 40 -8.71 11.06 -3.34
C THR A 40 -9.22 10.48 -2.03
N PHE A 41 -8.88 9.22 -1.74
CA PHE A 41 -9.33 8.51 -0.55
C PHE A 41 -8.77 9.11 0.74
N PHE A 42 -7.57 9.70 0.75
CA PHE A 42 -7.01 10.32 1.96
C PHE A 42 -7.35 11.80 2.10
N SER A 43 -7.43 12.57 1.01
CA SER A 43 -7.64 14.02 1.06
C SER A 43 -9.09 14.47 0.88
N GLY A 44 -9.93 13.69 0.21
CA GLY A 44 -11.29 14.08 -0.17
C GLY A 44 -12.20 14.31 1.04
N GLN A 45 -12.91 15.43 1.08
CA GLN A 45 -13.75 15.86 2.22
C GLN A 45 -15.22 15.40 2.13
N TYR A 46 -15.50 14.35 1.36
CA TYR A 46 -16.85 13.80 1.21
C TYR A 46 -17.22 12.88 2.37
N GLU A 47 -18.45 13.01 2.88
CA GLU A 47 -18.91 12.24 4.05
C GLU A 47 -18.85 10.72 3.82
N ALA A 48 -19.15 10.26 2.60
CA ALA A 48 -19.02 8.87 2.22
C ALA A 48 -17.58 8.33 2.45
N LEU A 49 -16.56 9.16 2.18
CA LEU A 49 -15.16 8.79 2.41
C LEU A 49 -14.79 8.87 3.90
N ASN A 50 -15.35 9.82 4.67
CA ASN A 50 -15.16 9.90 6.11
C ASN A 50 -15.57 8.61 6.82
N VAL A 51 -16.74 8.07 6.46
CA VAL A 51 -17.25 6.82 7.00
C VAL A 51 -16.29 5.66 6.69
N LYS A 52 -15.75 5.57 5.46
CA LYS A 52 -14.81 4.50 5.08
C LYS A 52 -13.45 4.63 5.79
N ARG A 53 -12.99 5.85 6.08
CA ARG A 53 -11.74 6.12 6.81
C ARG A 53 -11.85 5.96 8.33
N ARG A 54 -13.06 5.78 8.89
CA ARG A 54 -13.27 5.80 10.35
C ARG A 54 -12.34 4.83 11.10
N LEU A 55 -12.09 3.65 10.53
CA LEU A 55 -11.22 2.64 11.15
C LEU A 55 -9.73 3.02 11.13
N MET A 56 -9.31 3.95 10.27
CA MET A 56 -7.93 4.46 10.26
C MET A 56 -7.69 5.49 11.36
N LYS A 57 -8.75 6.11 11.89
CA LYS A 57 -8.69 7.22 12.85
C LYS A 57 -8.71 6.76 14.31
N THR A 58 -8.92 5.48 14.61
CA THR A 58 -9.15 5.01 16.00
C THR A 58 -8.29 3.81 16.39
N GLY A 59 -7.79 3.83 17.64
CA GLY A 59 -7.21 2.67 18.34
C GLY A 59 -6.21 1.84 17.52
N LEU A 60 -6.53 0.55 17.32
CA LEU A 60 -5.71 -0.42 16.58
C LEU A 60 -5.42 0.00 15.12
N GLY A 61 -6.26 0.84 14.53
CA GLY A 61 -6.08 1.38 13.18
C GLY A 61 -4.89 2.32 13.03
N ILE A 62 -4.42 2.93 14.13
CA ILE A 62 -3.24 3.81 14.11
C ILE A 62 -1.99 2.99 13.76
N LYS A 63 -1.79 1.81 14.38
CA LYS A 63 -0.62 0.96 14.13
C LYS A 63 -0.56 0.46 12.68
N SER A 64 -1.70 0.03 12.13
CA SER A 64 -1.76 -0.40 10.72
C SER A 64 -1.56 0.78 9.76
N THR A 65 -2.09 1.96 10.09
CA THR A 65 -1.86 3.19 9.32
C THR A 65 -0.36 3.55 9.28
N TRP A 66 0.33 3.49 10.41
CA TRP A 66 1.79 3.67 10.44
C TRP A 66 2.53 2.61 9.62
N SER A 67 2.08 1.35 9.64
CA SER A 67 2.66 0.30 8.78
C SER A 67 2.48 0.62 7.29
N ILE A 68 1.36 1.22 6.89
CA ILE A 68 1.12 1.65 5.51
C ILE A 68 2.12 2.76 5.14
N LEU A 69 2.29 3.78 5.99
CA LEU A 69 3.26 4.86 5.75
C LEU A 69 4.69 4.34 5.65
N ASN A 70 5.07 3.38 6.49
CA ASN A 70 6.40 2.76 6.42
C ASN A 70 6.61 1.96 5.13
N ASN A 71 5.58 1.24 4.66
CA ASN A 71 5.65 0.52 3.38
C ASN A 71 5.73 1.49 2.19
N LEU A 72 4.99 2.60 2.24
CA LEU A 72 5.08 3.66 1.24
C LEU A 72 6.47 4.30 1.23
N ARG A 73 7.04 4.61 2.39
CA ARG A 73 8.43 5.07 2.50
C ARG A 73 9.38 4.09 1.82
N LYS A 74 9.34 2.80 2.20
CA LYS A 74 10.19 1.76 1.59
C LYS A 74 10.04 1.67 0.07
N LEU A 75 8.82 1.82 -0.44
CA LEU A 75 8.56 1.81 -1.87
C LEU A 75 9.21 3.02 -2.56
N THR A 76 8.98 4.23 -2.06
CA THR A 76 9.53 5.47 -2.63
C THR A 76 11.06 5.49 -2.51
N SER A 77 11.59 5.10 -1.36
CA SER A 77 13.01 5.01 -1.03
C SER A 77 13.76 3.86 -1.73
N SER A 78 13.10 3.06 -2.57
CA SER A 78 13.76 1.95 -3.27
C SER A 78 14.67 2.40 -4.42
N THR A 79 14.68 3.71 -4.72
CA THR A 79 15.53 4.35 -5.71
C THR A 79 16.31 5.50 -5.06
N GLU A 80 17.48 5.83 -5.59
CA GLU A 80 18.30 6.95 -5.07
C GLU A 80 17.55 8.29 -5.15
N GLU A 81 16.90 8.56 -6.29
CA GLU A 81 16.08 9.75 -6.49
C GLU A 81 14.92 9.81 -5.47
N GLY A 82 14.16 8.72 -5.33
CA GLY A 82 13.04 8.68 -4.40
C GLY A 82 13.46 8.73 -2.93
N GLN A 83 14.64 8.22 -2.57
CA GLN A 83 15.21 8.38 -1.24
C GLN A 83 15.54 9.85 -0.95
N ALA A 84 16.24 10.52 -1.86
CA ALA A 84 16.60 11.92 -1.71
C ALA A 84 15.36 12.82 -1.58
N ASP A 85 14.36 12.60 -2.43
CA ASP A 85 13.11 13.36 -2.40
C ASP A 85 12.32 13.13 -1.10
N TRP A 86 12.32 11.89 -0.59
CA TRP A 86 11.67 11.56 0.68
C TRP A 86 12.34 12.28 1.85
N GLU A 87 13.67 12.25 1.92
CA GLU A 87 14.43 12.88 3.00
C GLU A 87 14.17 14.39 3.06
N VAL A 88 14.27 15.09 1.93
CA VAL A 88 13.99 16.54 1.84
C VAL A 88 12.59 16.86 2.35
N ARG A 89 11.57 16.16 1.85
CA ARG A 89 10.16 16.44 2.19
C ARG A 89 9.79 16.02 3.62
N SER A 90 10.42 14.97 4.15
CA SER A 90 10.15 14.49 5.51
C SER A 90 10.69 15.42 6.59
N VAL A 91 11.73 16.21 6.28
CA VAL A 91 12.27 17.25 7.18
C VAL A 91 11.36 18.48 7.20
N THR A 92 10.71 18.83 6.09
CA THR A 92 9.84 20.03 6.00
C THR A 92 8.48 19.90 6.70
N VAL A 93 8.06 18.70 7.08
CA VAL A 93 6.75 18.47 7.76
C VAL A 93 6.87 18.55 9.30
N CYS A 94 8.09 18.71 9.82
CA CYS A 94 8.36 18.80 11.26
C CYS A 94 8.63 20.23 11.79
N ASP A 95 8.51 21.25 10.93
CA ASP A 95 8.49 22.67 11.30
C ASP A 95 7.07 23.24 11.16
#